data_AF-A0A9W6LRS3-F1
#
_entry.id   AF-A0A9W6LRS3-F1
#
_cell.length_a   1.000
_cell.length_b   1.000
_cell.length_c   1.000
_cell.angle_alpha   90.00
_cell.angle_beta   90.00
_cell.angle_gamma   90.00
#
_symmetry.space_group_name_H-M   'P 1'
#
loop_
_entity.id
_entity.type
_entity.pdbx_description
1 polymer ?
#
loop_
_entity_poly.entity_id
_entity_poly.type
_entity_poly.pdbx_seq_one_letter_code
_entity_poly.pdbx_strand_id
1 'polypeptide(L)'
;MKYHLTRLCAGVAFLACASGAWAHSLVSPATVRSGPGIQWPTIARIPANVDVNVSGCYSGWGGGWCAVSWKKVKGYVQAGVLAPSGSNDVIVAPIVTIDHANLRKGPGSNWPSLAVVPSGTQIDVAYCSQGWLYGWCKVHYEGQTGFVNGLVLRRQDSPYAHTFY
;
A
#
# COMPACT_ATOMS: atom_id res chain seq x y z
N MET A 1 43.25 -42.18 -44.98
CA MET A 1 41.90 -41.69 -45.32
C MET A 1 41.20 -41.36 -44.00
N LYS A 2 40.99 -40.07 -43.65
CA LYS A 2 39.74 -39.30 -43.88
C LYS A 2 38.61 -39.79 -42.92
N TYR A 3 37.94 -39.05 -42.03
CA TYR A 3 37.85 -37.63 -41.64
C TYR A 3 37.36 -37.52 -40.17
N HIS A 4 37.75 -36.45 -39.48
CA HIS A 4 37.11 -35.95 -38.25
C HIS A 4 35.67 -35.49 -38.52
N LEU A 5 34.75 -35.78 -37.60
CA LEU A 5 33.44 -35.13 -37.52
C LEU A 5 33.13 -34.78 -36.06
N THR A 6 33.57 -33.58 -35.69
CA THR A 6 33.17 -32.86 -34.48
C THR A 6 31.69 -32.51 -34.59
N ARG A 7 30.83 -33.12 -33.77
CA ARG A 7 29.45 -32.65 -33.58
C ARG A 7 29.41 -31.69 -32.40
N LEU A 8 29.32 -30.40 -32.71
CA LEU A 8 28.86 -29.36 -31.80
C LEU A 8 27.37 -29.63 -31.50
N CYS A 9 27.07 -30.12 -30.30
CA CYS A 9 25.73 -29.94 -29.72
C CYS A 9 25.70 -28.57 -29.04
N ALA A 10 25.20 -27.57 -29.75
CA ALA A 10 24.76 -26.32 -29.17
C ALA A 10 23.51 -26.61 -28.30
N GLY A 11 23.74 -26.99 -27.05
CA GLY A 11 22.70 -27.15 -26.04
C GLY A 11 22.40 -25.80 -25.39
N VAL A 12 21.27 -25.22 -25.75
CA VAL A 12 20.71 -23.97 -25.24
C VAL A 12 20.75 -23.96 -23.71
N ALA A 13 21.51 -23.05 -23.13
CA ALA A 13 21.39 -22.71 -21.71
C ALA A 13 19.99 -22.11 -21.51
N PHE A 14 19.04 -22.94 -21.10
CA PHE A 14 17.82 -22.47 -20.46
C PHE A 14 18.24 -21.88 -19.11
N LEU A 15 18.66 -20.61 -19.15
CA LEU A 15 18.53 -19.71 -18.02
C LEU A 15 17.03 -19.65 -17.70
N ALA A 16 16.57 -20.56 -16.84
CA ALA A 16 15.31 -20.39 -16.18
C ALA A 16 15.40 -19.06 -15.43
N CYS A 17 14.73 -18.05 -15.96
CA CYS A 17 14.53 -16.77 -15.30
C CYS A 17 14.15 -17.07 -13.85
N ALA A 18 14.94 -16.55 -12.91
CA ALA A 18 14.55 -16.51 -11.53
C ALA A 18 13.14 -15.92 -11.46
N SER A 19 12.14 -16.72 -11.08
CA SER A 19 10.85 -16.22 -10.61
C SER A 19 11.07 -15.60 -9.22
N GLY A 20 11.88 -14.55 -9.15
CA GLY A 20 11.88 -13.59 -8.05
C GLY A 20 10.80 -12.56 -8.37
N ALA A 21 9.84 -12.23 -7.50
CA ALA A 21 9.66 -12.57 -6.11
C ALA A 21 8.14 -12.52 -5.81
N TRP A 22 7.60 -13.54 -5.13
CA TRP A 22 6.37 -13.34 -4.36
C TRP A 22 6.77 -12.69 -3.04
N ALA A 23 6.67 -11.37 -2.94
CA ALA A 23 6.74 -10.67 -1.67
C ALA A 23 5.82 -9.44 -1.69
N HIS A 24 4.53 -9.64 -2.01
CA HIS A 24 3.56 -8.57 -1.78
C HIS A 24 3.17 -8.59 -0.28
N SER A 25 3.99 -7.96 0.57
CA SER A 25 3.48 -7.37 1.80
C SER A 25 3.24 -5.90 1.55
N LEU A 26 2.28 -5.63 0.67
CA LEU A 26 1.53 -4.41 0.80
C LEU A 26 0.39 -4.77 1.79
N VAL A 27 0.14 -3.88 2.75
CA VAL A 27 -0.98 -4.01 3.69
C VAL A 27 -1.54 -2.61 3.92
N SER A 28 -1.57 -1.74 2.90
CA SER A 28 -1.94 -0.33 3.08
C SER A 28 -1.20 0.37 4.25
N PRO A 29 0.15 0.46 4.25
CA PRO A 29 0.90 0.83 5.43
C PRO A 29 0.64 2.26 5.92
N ALA A 30 0.78 2.47 7.23
CA ALA A 30 0.96 3.79 7.82
C ALA A 30 2.42 4.24 7.65
N THR A 31 2.62 5.49 7.24
CA THR A 31 3.95 6.11 7.17
C THR A 31 4.29 6.68 8.54
N VAL A 32 5.41 6.23 9.12
CA VAL A 32 5.90 6.69 10.42
C VAL A 32 6.99 7.74 10.21
N ARG A 33 6.88 8.85 10.92
CA ARG A 33 7.82 9.97 10.87
C ARG A 33 8.52 10.18 12.21
N SER A 34 9.67 10.84 12.19
CA SER A 34 10.42 11.15 13.41
C SER A 34 9.78 12.24 14.28
N GLY A 35 8.84 13.02 13.74
CA GLY A 35 8.08 14.04 14.46
C GLY A 35 6.67 14.24 13.89
N PRO A 36 5.83 15.01 14.61
CA PRO A 36 4.44 15.26 14.21
C PRO A 36 4.40 16.28 13.06
N GLY A 37 4.31 15.79 11.82
CA GLY A 37 4.17 16.62 10.63
C GLY A 37 4.84 16.05 9.38
N ILE A 38 4.39 16.49 8.21
CA ILE A 38 4.90 16.02 6.91
C ILE A 38 6.33 16.48 6.60
N GLN A 39 6.81 17.53 7.28
CA GLN A 39 8.18 18.03 7.18
C GLN A 39 9.21 17.10 7.83
N TRP A 40 8.78 16.23 8.76
CA TRP A 40 9.68 15.32 9.45
C TRP A 40 10.02 14.11 8.59
N PRO A 41 11.28 13.62 8.60
CA PRO A 41 11.69 12.44 7.85
C PRO A 41 10.81 11.21 8.10
N THR A 42 10.56 10.44 7.03
CA THR A 42 9.97 9.10 7.15
C THR A 42 11.03 8.15 7.70
N ILE A 43 10.69 7.41 8.75
CA ILE A 43 11.62 6.50 9.43
C ILE A 43 11.19 5.02 9.34
N ALA A 44 9.91 4.76 9.08
CA ALA A 44 9.39 3.40 8.93
C ALA A 44 8.03 3.38 8.22
N ARG A 45 7.59 2.17 7.88
CA ARG A 45 6.21 1.88 7.48
C ARG A 45 5.67 0.75 8.36
N ILE A 46 4.48 0.96 8.91
CA ILE A 46 3.77 -0.05 9.71
C ILE A 46 2.63 -0.60 8.84
N PRO A 47 2.55 -1.92 8.59
CA PRO A 47 1.44 -2.53 7.83
C PRO A 47 0.08 -2.24 8.47
N ALA A 48 -1.03 -2.22 7.71
CA ALA A 48 -2.37 -2.23 8.30
C ALA A 48 -2.70 -3.57 8.96
N ASN A 49 -3.80 -3.60 9.71
CA ASN A 49 -4.26 -4.76 10.49
C ASN A 49 -3.25 -5.23 11.55
N VAL A 50 -2.33 -4.35 11.98
CA VAL A 50 -1.45 -4.62 13.12
C VAL A 50 -1.78 -3.68 14.26
N ASP A 51 -1.71 -4.21 15.47
CA ASP A 51 -1.86 -3.41 16.69
C ASP A 51 -0.66 -2.49 16.89
N VAL A 52 -0.95 -1.27 17.32
CA VAL A 52 0.06 -0.27 17.67
C VAL A 52 -0.27 0.29 19.04
N ASN A 53 0.74 0.49 19.87
CA ASN A 53 0.55 1.21 21.12
C ASN A 53 0.58 2.71 20.84
N VAL A 54 -0.48 3.42 21.23
CA VAL A 54 -0.60 4.87 21.10
C VAL A 54 -0.32 5.52 22.46
N SER A 55 0.72 6.34 22.54
CA SER A 55 1.10 7.01 23.79
C SER A 55 0.53 8.42 23.92
N GLY A 56 0.05 9.01 22.82
CA GLY A 56 -0.57 10.34 22.83
C GLY A 56 -0.84 10.86 21.41
N CYS A 57 -1.84 11.73 21.29
CA CYS A 57 -2.22 12.37 20.04
C CYS A 57 -2.24 13.90 20.20
N TYR A 58 -1.84 14.58 19.14
CA TYR A 58 -1.74 16.03 19.05
C TYR A 58 -2.65 16.51 17.91
N SER A 59 -3.55 17.44 18.21
CA SER A 59 -4.30 18.16 17.18
C SER A 59 -3.43 19.26 16.57
N GLY A 60 -3.50 19.47 15.25
CA GLY A 60 -2.77 20.52 14.56
C GLY A 60 -3.31 20.80 13.15
N TRP A 61 -2.78 21.83 12.51
CA TRP A 61 -3.08 22.14 11.11
C TRP A 61 -2.58 21.01 10.20
N GLY A 62 -3.48 20.44 9.38
CA GLY A 62 -3.15 19.34 8.46
C GLY A 62 -3.50 17.93 8.96
N GLY A 63 -4.41 17.82 9.94
CA GLY A 63 -4.82 16.54 10.53
C GLY A 63 -3.95 16.20 11.75
N GLY A 64 -4.58 15.64 12.79
CA GLY A 64 -3.87 15.29 14.03
C GLY A 64 -2.76 14.26 13.80
N TRP A 65 -1.79 14.20 14.71
CA TRP A 65 -0.69 13.24 14.70
C TRP A 65 -0.64 12.48 16.02
N CYS A 66 -0.38 11.18 15.97
CA CYS A 66 -0.28 10.34 17.16
C CYS A 66 1.12 9.73 17.26
N ALA A 67 1.68 9.76 18.46
CA ALA A 67 2.89 9.02 18.81
C ALA A 67 2.52 7.55 18.98
N VAL A 68 3.21 6.68 18.22
CA VAL A 68 2.96 5.25 18.20
C VAL A 68 4.24 4.46 18.40
N SER A 69 4.10 3.25 18.93
CA SER A 69 5.16 2.25 18.97
C SER A 69 4.69 0.90 18.43
N TRP A 70 5.56 0.28 17.63
CA TRP A 70 5.35 -1.04 17.03
C TRP A 70 6.69 -1.74 16.87
N LYS A 71 6.86 -2.89 17.53
CA LYS A 71 8.15 -3.61 17.60
C LYS A 71 9.27 -2.66 18.06
N LYS A 72 10.28 -2.43 17.22
CA LYS A 72 11.42 -1.52 17.49
C LYS A 72 11.20 -0.09 16.97
N VAL A 73 10.08 0.17 16.30
CA VAL A 73 9.74 1.48 15.72
C VAL A 73 9.01 2.33 16.76
N LYS A 74 9.49 3.54 16.98
CA LYS A 74 8.81 4.59 17.75
C LYS A 74 8.82 5.87 16.92
N GLY A 75 7.66 6.50 16.74
CA GLY A 75 7.54 7.70 15.93
C GLY A 75 6.10 8.18 15.84
N TYR A 76 5.80 8.96 14.81
CA TYR A 76 4.52 9.64 14.65
C TYR A 76 3.82 9.24 13.37
N VAL A 77 2.53 8.99 13.45
CA VAL A 77 1.64 8.73 12.31
C VAL A 77 0.51 9.75 12.28
N GLN A 78 -0.09 9.97 11.12
CA GLN A 78 -1.31 10.78 11.03
C GLN A 78 -2.45 10.06 11.76
N ALA A 79 -3.25 10.77 12.55
CA ALA A 79 -4.36 10.19 13.31
C ALA A 79 -5.38 9.47 12.42
N GLY A 80 -5.60 9.95 11.19
CA GLY A 80 -6.50 9.35 10.20
C GLY A 80 -6.07 7.98 9.65
N VAL A 81 -4.91 7.45 10.04
CA VAL A 81 -4.52 6.07 9.70
C VAL A 81 -4.83 5.06 10.80
N LEU A 82 -5.31 5.54 11.95
CA LEU A 82 -5.60 4.72 13.13
C LEU A 82 -7.10 4.47 13.25
N ALA A 83 -7.46 3.27 13.72
CA ALA A 83 -8.82 2.90 14.08
C ALA A 83 -8.81 2.05 15.36
N PRO A 84 -9.87 2.10 16.18
CA PRO A 84 -10.05 1.13 17.26
C PRO A 84 -10.25 -0.28 16.66
N SER A 85 -9.71 -1.32 17.32
CA SER A 85 -9.91 -2.72 16.91
C SER A 85 -10.76 -3.55 17.88
N GLY A 86 -11.44 -2.90 18.82
CA GLY A 86 -12.22 -3.57 19.86
C GLY A 86 -11.69 -3.21 21.24
N SER A 87 -11.35 -4.22 22.06
CA SER A 87 -10.98 -4.21 23.49
C SER A 87 -9.89 -3.20 23.93
N ASN A 88 -10.12 -1.90 23.73
CA ASN A 88 -9.19 -0.78 23.95
C ASN A 88 -7.92 -0.82 23.09
N ASP A 89 -7.88 -1.67 22.07
CA ASP A 89 -6.76 -1.77 21.14
C ASP A 89 -6.91 -0.81 19.96
N VAL A 90 -5.77 -0.39 19.42
CA VAL A 90 -5.68 0.50 18.25
C VAL A 90 -4.85 -0.18 17.18
N ILE A 91 -5.36 -0.19 15.96
CA ILE A 91 -4.68 -0.73 14.79
C ILE A 91 -4.31 0.37 13.81
N VAL A 92 -3.36 0.07 12.93
CA VAL A 92 -3.30 0.74 11.63
C VAL A 92 -4.50 0.26 10.81
N ALA A 93 -5.45 1.15 10.55
CA ALA A 93 -6.71 0.86 9.88
C ALA A 93 -6.47 0.34 8.45
N PRO A 94 -7.09 -0.76 8.00
CA PRO A 94 -7.00 -1.18 6.60
C PRO A 94 -7.66 -0.17 5.67
N ILE A 95 -7.43 -0.29 4.37
CA ILE A 95 -8.13 0.52 3.36
C ILE A 95 -9.18 -0.36 2.69
N VAL A 96 -10.39 0.16 2.59
CA VAL A 96 -11.51 -0.48 1.91
C VAL A 96 -12.02 0.39 0.77
N THR A 97 -12.62 -0.26 -0.22
CA THR A 97 -13.46 0.43 -1.20
C THR A 97 -14.79 0.84 -0.54
N ILE A 98 -15.30 2.02 -0.87
CA ILE A 98 -16.62 2.49 -0.43
C ILE A 98 -17.69 2.41 -1.54
N ASP A 99 -17.26 2.10 -2.77
CA ASP A 99 -18.10 1.83 -3.94
C ASP A 99 -17.36 0.85 -4.87
N HIS A 100 -18.02 0.36 -5.91
CA HIS A 100 -17.40 -0.41 -6.98
C HIS A 100 -16.26 0.39 -7.63
N ALA A 101 -15.07 -0.21 -7.69
CA ALA A 101 -13.88 0.43 -8.21
C ALA A 101 -13.35 -0.30 -9.45
N ASN A 102 -12.95 0.44 -10.48
CA ASN A 102 -12.22 -0.15 -11.60
C ASN A 102 -10.73 -0.20 -11.24
N LEU A 103 -10.14 -1.40 -11.20
CA LEU A 103 -8.70 -1.58 -11.18
C LEU A 103 -8.16 -1.33 -12.59
N ARG A 104 -7.46 -0.24 -12.81
CA ARG A 104 -6.99 0.17 -14.14
C ARG A 104 -5.51 -0.08 -14.34
N LYS A 105 -5.10 -0.31 -15.59
CA LYS A 105 -3.69 -0.50 -15.96
C LYS A 105 -2.82 0.73 -15.69
N GLY A 106 -3.42 1.92 -15.70
CA GLY A 106 -2.74 3.19 -15.41
C GLY A 106 -3.64 4.19 -14.69
N PRO A 107 -3.05 5.30 -14.20
CA PRO A 107 -3.79 6.35 -13.50
C PRO A 107 -4.60 7.18 -14.50
N GLY A 108 -5.92 6.99 -14.52
CA GLY A 108 -6.83 7.71 -15.39
C GLY A 108 -7.99 6.85 -15.88
N SER A 109 -9.13 7.48 -16.17
CA SER A 109 -10.34 6.80 -16.69
C SER A 109 -10.17 6.23 -18.10
N ASN A 110 -9.20 6.72 -18.86
CA ASN A 110 -8.90 6.26 -20.23
C ASN A 110 -8.08 4.97 -20.28
N TRP A 111 -7.52 4.53 -19.15
CA TRP A 111 -6.80 3.26 -19.10
C TRP A 111 -7.78 2.08 -19.01
N PRO A 112 -7.48 0.94 -19.67
CA PRO A 112 -8.34 -0.23 -19.62
C PRO A 112 -8.50 -0.74 -18.19
N SER A 113 -9.70 -1.23 -17.89
CA SER A 113 -10.01 -1.94 -16.65
C SER A 113 -9.44 -3.35 -16.71
N LEU A 114 -8.73 -3.75 -15.67
CA LEU A 114 -8.19 -5.08 -15.43
C LEU A 114 -9.18 -5.92 -14.62
N ALA A 115 -9.93 -5.29 -13.72
CA ALA A 115 -10.95 -5.91 -12.88
C ALA A 115 -11.90 -4.85 -12.31
N VAL A 116 -13.05 -5.32 -11.82
CA VAL A 116 -13.95 -4.52 -10.97
C VAL A 116 -13.83 -5.02 -9.54
N VAL A 117 -13.43 -4.14 -8.63
CA VAL A 117 -13.34 -4.39 -7.19
C VAL A 117 -14.70 -4.05 -6.55
N PRO A 118 -15.37 -4.97 -5.85
CA PRO A 118 -16.64 -4.69 -5.16
C PRO A 118 -16.50 -3.63 -4.06
N SER A 119 -17.60 -2.97 -3.67
CA SER A 119 -17.63 -2.12 -2.48
C SER A 119 -17.38 -2.93 -1.20
N GLY A 120 -16.79 -2.31 -0.18
CA GLY A 120 -16.45 -2.94 1.10
C GLY A 120 -15.23 -3.86 1.04
N THR A 121 -14.54 -3.92 -0.10
CA THR A 121 -13.40 -4.81 -0.29
C THR A 121 -12.16 -4.18 0.31
N GLN A 122 -11.49 -4.91 1.22
CA GLN A 122 -10.17 -4.52 1.67
C GLN A 122 -9.21 -4.55 0.48
N ILE A 123 -8.58 -3.42 0.21
CA ILE A 123 -7.65 -3.27 -0.90
C ILE A 123 -6.30 -2.82 -0.37
N ASP A 124 -5.30 -3.29 -1.06
CA ASP A 124 -3.94 -3.13 -0.64
C ASP A 124 -3.26 -2.00 -1.40
N VAL A 125 -3.10 -0.87 -0.73
CA VAL A 125 -2.62 0.38 -1.34
C VAL A 125 -1.13 0.55 -1.09
N ALA A 126 -0.36 0.65 -2.18
CA ALA A 126 1.06 0.94 -2.12
C ALA A 126 1.33 2.42 -1.82
N TYR A 127 0.71 3.29 -2.61
CA TYR A 127 0.80 4.73 -2.51
C TYR A 127 -0.32 5.38 -3.34
N CYS A 128 -0.67 6.61 -2.98
CA CYS A 128 -1.51 7.46 -3.82
C CYS A 128 -0.65 8.47 -4.57
N SER A 129 -0.91 8.61 -5.86
CA SER A 129 -0.17 9.49 -6.76
C SER A 129 -0.36 10.95 -6.37
N GLN A 130 0.70 11.74 -6.52
CA GLN A 130 0.71 13.20 -6.32
C GLN A 130 0.90 13.91 -7.67
N GLY A 131 0.74 15.23 -7.71
CA GLY A 131 0.94 16.04 -8.92
C GLY A 131 -0.14 15.80 -9.99
N TRP A 132 0.22 15.74 -11.27
CA TRP A 132 -0.75 15.60 -12.37
C TRP A 132 -1.58 14.31 -12.35
N LEU A 133 -1.13 13.28 -11.62
CA LEU A 133 -1.82 12.00 -11.45
C LEU A 133 -2.63 11.93 -10.15
N TYR A 134 -2.88 13.08 -9.52
CA TYR A 134 -3.62 13.22 -8.27
C TYR A 134 -4.98 12.50 -8.32
N GLY A 135 -5.34 11.86 -7.21
CA GLY A 135 -6.58 11.10 -7.10
C GLY A 135 -6.50 9.65 -7.60
N TRP A 136 -5.33 9.11 -7.93
CA TRP A 136 -5.15 7.69 -8.28
C TRP A 136 -4.18 6.98 -7.36
N CYS A 137 -4.59 5.85 -6.79
CA CYS A 137 -3.76 5.05 -5.90
C CYS A 137 -3.31 3.77 -6.59
N LYS A 138 -2.02 3.46 -6.49
CA LYS A 138 -1.47 2.18 -6.94
C LYS A 138 -1.81 1.12 -5.91
N VAL A 139 -2.43 0.05 -6.36
CA VAL A 139 -2.98 -1.00 -5.50
C VAL A 139 -2.64 -2.40 -6.01
N HIS A 140 -2.74 -3.37 -5.10
CA HIS A 140 -2.75 -4.79 -5.41
C HIS A 140 -4.12 -5.38 -5.04
N TYR A 141 -4.70 -6.17 -5.94
CA TYR A 141 -5.99 -6.82 -5.76
C TYR A 141 -6.00 -8.14 -6.53
N GLU A 142 -6.28 -9.25 -5.84
CA GLU A 142 -6.39 -10.62 -6.41
C GLU A 142 -5.25 -10.98 -7.38
N GLY A 143 -4.00 -10.73 -7.01
CA GLY A 143 -2.83 -11.05 -7.84
C GLY A 143 -2.52 -10.03 -8.93
N GLN A 144 -3.36 -9.01 -9.12
CA GLN A 144 -3.18 -7.94 -10.09
C GLN A 144 -2.70 -6.65 -9.44
N THR A 145 -1.78 -5.94 -10.09
CA THR A 145 -1.34 -4.60 -9.67
C THR A 145 -1.79 -3.57 -10.68
N GLY A 146 -2.46 -2.52 -10.21
CA GLY A 146 -3.02 -1.46 -11.04
C GLY A 146 -3.29 -0.18 -10.25
N PHE A 147 -4.18 0.64 -10.77
CA PHE A 147 -4.57 1.93 -10.19
C PHE A 147 -6.07 1.99 -9.97
N VAL A 148 -6.47 2.44 -8.78
CA VAL A 148 -7.86 2.71 -8.41
C VAL A 148 -8.02 4.20 -8.11
N ASN A 149 -9.20 4.76 -8.41
CA ASN A 149 -9.51 6.13 -8.03
C ASN A 149 -9.49 6.27 -6.49
N GLY A 150 -8.66 7.15 -5.95
CA GLY A 150 -8.52 7.37 -4.51
C GLY A 150 -9.79 7.86 -3.83
N LEU A 151 -10.72 8.44 -4.59
CA LEU A 151 -12.05 8.84 -4.12
C LEU A 151 -12.88 7.72 -3.53
N VAL A 152 -12.73 6.51 -4.07
CA VAL A 152 -13.50 5.35 -3.62
C VAL A 152 -12.76 4.57 -2.54
N LEU A 153 -11.68 5.11 -1.99
CA LEU A 153 -10.88 4.46 -0.95
C LEU A 153 -11.06 5.17 0.39
N ARG A 154 -11.14 4.40 1.47
CA ARG A 154 -11.19 4.95 2.84
C ARG A 154 -10.46 4.05 3.83
N ARG A 155 -9.81 4.65 4.83
CA ARG A 155 -9.35 3.91 6.01
C ARG A 155 -10.57 3.42 6.79
N GLN A 156 -10.71 2.12 6.93
CA GLN A 156 -11.85 1.51 7.60
C GLN A 156 -11.90 1.94 9.07
N ASP A 157 -13.08 2.36 9.52
CA ASP A 157 -13.40 2.71 10.91
C ASP A 157 -12.49 3.77 11.56
N SER A 158 -11.69 4.48 10.77
CA SER A 158 -10.86 5.56 11.29
C SER A 158 -11.73 6.79 11.57
N PRO A 159 -11.76 7.28 12.83
CA PRO A 159 -12.60 8.43 13.22
C PRO A 159 -12.08 9.76 12.64
N TYR A 160 -10.89 9.77 12.05
CA TYR A 160 -10.24 10.97 11.50
C TYR A 160 -9.96 10.85 9.99
N ALA A 161 -10.49 9.82 9.31
CA ALA A 161 -10.23 9.62 7.91
C ALA A 161 -11.12 10.50 7.02
N HIS A 162 -10.48 11.37 6.25
CA HIS A 162 -11.05 11.92 5.03
C HIS A 162 -10.76 10.97 3.85
N THR A 163 -11.55 11.04 2.77
CA THR A 163 -11.21 10.39 1.49
C THR A 163 -9.79 10.78 1.07
N PHE A 164 -9.03 9.86 0.45
CA PHE A 164 -7.63 10.10 0.09
C PHE A 164 -7.48 11.28 -0.87
N TYR A 165 -7.08 12.43 -0.31
CA TYR A 165 -6.80 13.69 -1.00
C TYR A 165 -5.65 14.43 -0.31
#